data_AF-U6GLJ4-F1
#
_entry.id   AF-U6GLJ4-F1
#
_cell.length_a   1.000
_cell.length_b   1.000
_cell.length_c   1.000
_cell.angle_alpha   90.00
_cell.angle_beta   90.00
_cell.angle_gamma   90.00
#
_symmetry.space_group_name_H-M   'P 1'
#
loop_
_entity.id
_entity.type
_entity.pdbx_description
1 polymer ?
#
loop_
_entity_poly.entity_id
_entity_poly.type
_entity_poly.pdbx_seq_one_letter_code
_entity_poly.pdbx_strand_id
1 'polypeptide(L)'
;MVDDPREMKCYNATGCANAALLCFLSTPTLVEKTKPISDGTWKKILDLKEANSGTTDKETIKFTEREEAENCLAEINEFRTQESLGLKPFVARDKTSVDSLKPVDYEALAKGLTCEALKAGNAPIMSDTADASVMYYSGTSATCFEALNAWKEGYKKFSNVTIPPKYTSTEELYKTGAATNFISLVSEGTDTKTTCYTVSGCTEQGLVCVLQPAAFKKEELPITSAF
;
A
#
# COMPACT_ATOMS: atom_id res chain seq x y z
N MET A 1 -30.41 13.11 -3.32
CA MET A 1 -29.76 14.30 -2.72
C MET A 1 -29.60 15.30 -3.83
N VAL A 2 -29.67 16.59 -3.49
CA VAL A 2 -29.55 17.72 -4.41
C VAL A 2 -28.85 18.86 -3.67
N ASP A 3 -28.16 19.74 -4.39
CA ASP A 3 -27.38 20.80 -3.73
C ASP A 3 -28.26 21.90 -3.13
N ASP A 4 -29.35 22.22 -3.83
CA ASP A 4 -30.22 23.30 -3.44
C ASP A 4 -31.24 22.87 -2.39
N PRO A 5 -31.61 23.78 -1.46
CA PRO A 5 -32.63 23.51 -0.45
C PRO A 5 -33.98 23.20 -1.10
N ARG A 6 -34.74 22.29 -0.47
CA ARG A 6 -36.10 21.93 -0.89
C ARG A 6 -37.04 21.96 0.29
N GLU A 7 -38.26 22.42 0.04
CA GLU A 7 -39.33 22.31 1.03
C GLU A 7 -39.79 20.87 1.11
N MET A 8 -39.87 20.35 2.33
CA MET A 8 -40.35 19.01 2.63
C MET A 8 -41.53 19.09 3.60
N LYS A 9 -42.62 18.39 3.29
CA LYS A 9 -43.76 18.22 4.19
C LYS A 9 -43.95 16.74 4.49
N CYS A 10 -43.87 16.38 5.76
CA CYS A 10 -44.03 15.00 6.21
C CYS A 10 -45.34 14.83 6.99
N TYR A 11 -46.00 13.70 6.78
CA TYR A 11 -47.27 13.33 7.39
C TYR A 11 -47.18 11.92 7.95
N ASN A 12 -47.73 11.72 9.14
CA ASN A 12 -47.91 10.37 9.69
C ASN A 12 -49.10 9.72 8.99
N ALA A 13 -48.87 8.58 8.35
CA ALA A 13 -49.95 7.80 7.74
C ALA A 13 -50.75 7.11 8.84
N THR A 14 -52.07 7.28 8.81
CA THR A 14 -53.00 6.57 9.70
C THR A 14 -53.67 5.42 8.95
N GLY A 15 -54.13 4.39 9.66
CA GLY A 15 -54.81 3.23 9.08
C GLY A 15 -53.90 2.15 8.46
N CYS A 16 -52.58 2.28 8.61
CA CYS A 16 -51.62 1.25 8.22
C CYS A 16 -51.36 0.27 9.39
N ALA A 17 -51.11 -1.01 9.09
CA ALA A 17 -50.76 -2.01 10.11
C ALA A 17 -49.39 -1.73 10.77
N ASN A 18 -48.51 -1.03 10.06
CA ASN A 18 -47.21 -0.55 10.54
C ASN A 18 -47.17 0.97 10.49
N ALA A 19 -46.36 1.59 11.35
CA ALA A 19 -46.11 3.03 11.30
C ALA A 19 -45.45 3.41 9.97
N ALA A 20 -46.01 4.39 9.26
CA ALA A 20 -45.47 4.92 8.02
C ALA A 20 -45.45 6.45 8.05
N LEU A 21 -44.33 7.02 7.60
CA LEU A 21 -44.13 8.44 7.42
C LEU A 21 -44.06 8.72 5.92
N LEU A 22 -44.94 9.59 5.41
CA LEU A 22 -44.88 10.04 4.02
C LEU A 22 -44.33 11.46 3.99
N CYS A 23 -43.21 11.66 3.30
CA CYS A 23 -42.62 12.97 3.07
C CYS A 23 -42.73 13.33 1.58
N PHE A 24 -43.29 14.50 1.31
CA PHE A 24 -43.38 15.09 -0.02
C PHE A 24 -42.36 16.21 -0.16
N LEU A 25 -41.67 16.26 -1.28
CA LEU A 25 -40.76 17.33 -1.65
C LEU A 25 -41.44 18.24 -2.67
N SER A 26 -41.28 19.56 -2.53
CA SER A 26 -41.92 20.53 -3.42
C SER A 26 -41.43 20.46 -4.87
N THR A 27 -40.27 19.84 -5.12
CA THR A 27 -39.65 19.70 -6.44
C THR A 27 -38.95 18.34 -6.60
N PRO A 28 -38.83 17.78 -7.83
CA PRO A 28 -38.22 16.46 -8.08
C PRO A 28 -36.71 16.44 -7.84
N THR A 29 -36.22 15.48 -7.04
CA THR A 29 -34.78 15.33 -6.72
C THR A 29 -33.97 14.66 -7.82
N LEU A 30 -34.65 13.96 -8.73
CA LEU A 30 -34.05 13.31 -9.89
C LEU A 30 -34.75 13.86 -11.13
N VAL A 31 -33.99 14.54 -11.96
CA VAL A 31 -34.44 15.06 -13.26
C VAL A 31 -33.60 14.37 -14.32
N GLU A 32 -34.26 13.84 -15.34
CA GLU A 32 -33.59 13.10 -16.41
C GLU A 32 -32.48 13.95 -17.04
N LYS A 33 -31.33 13.33 -17.35
CA LYS A 33 -30.15 13.96 -17.98
C LYS A 33 -29.50 15.10 -17.17
N THR A 34 -29.89 15.29 -15.91
CA THR A 34 -29.30 16.29 -15.02
C THR A 34 -28.51 15.59 -13.91
N LYS A 35 -27.31 16.10 -13.59
CA LYS A 35 -26.58 15.62 -12.40
C LYS A 35 -27.41 15.97 -11.15
N PRO A 36 -27.77 15.01 -10.29
CA PRO A 36 -28.62 15.29 -9.14
C PRO A 36 -27.91 16.12 -8.07
N ILE A 37 -26.59 16.04 -7.97
CA ILE A 37 -25.73 16.84 -7.07
C ILE A 37 -24.51 17.31 -7.86
N SER A 38 -23.89 18.39 -7.41
CA SER A 38 -22.59 18.81 -7.93
C SER A 38 -21.48 17.87 -7.48
N ASP A 39 -20.37 17.95 -8.22
CA ASP A 39 -19.13 17.24 -7.89
C ASP A 39 -18.59 17.67 -6.50
N GLY A 40 -18.85 18.91 -6.07
CA GLY A 40 -18.47 19.42 -4.75
C GLY A 40 -19.26 18.76 -3.61
N THR A 41 -20.57 18.56 -3.78
CA THR A 41 -21.38 17.81 -2.81
C THR A 41 -21.05 16.32 -2.82
N TRP A 42 -20.74 15.76 -4.00
CA TRP A 42 -20.25 14.39 -4.09
C TRP A 42 -18.94 14.17 -3.33
N LYS A 43 -17.99 15.11 -3.44
CA LYS A 43 -16.77 15.09 -2.64
C LYS A 43 -17.06 15.08 -1.14
N LYS A 44 -17.97 15.94 -0.65
CA LYS A 44 -18.37 15.95 0.76
C LYS A 44 -18.97 14.60 1.22
N ILE A 45 -19.72 13.91 0.34
CA ILE A 45 -20.27 12.58 0.66
C ILE A 45 -19.16 11.53 0.75
N LEU A 46 -18.16 11.59 -0.13
CA LEU A 46 -16.99 10.72 -0.06
C LEU A 46 -16.20 10.97 1.23
N ASP A 47 -15.94 12.24 1.56
CA ASP A 47 -15.28 12.65 2.80
C ASP A 47 -16.10 12.20 4.05
N LEU A 48 -17.44 12.23 3.99
CA LEU A 48 -18.32 11.71 5.05
C LEU A 48 -18.33 10.18 5.16
N LYS A 49 -18.15 9.45 4.06
CA LYS A 49 -18.01 7.98 4.09
C LYS A 49 -16.68 7.59 4.75
N GLU A 50 -15.64 8.35 4.48
CA GLU A 50 -14.35 8.23 5.16
C GLU A 50 -14.46 8.58 6.65
N ALA A 51 -15.29 9.56 7.01
CA ALA A 51 -15.53 9.94 8.41
C ALA A 51 -16.46 9.00 9.19
N ASN A 52 -17.47 8.41 8.54
CA ASN A 52 -18.52 7.58 9.19
C ASN A 52 -18.22 6.07 9.17
N SER A 53 -17.07 5.63 8.67
CA SER A 53 -16.66 4.22 8.71
C SER A 53 -16.26 3.72 10.11
N GLY A 54 -16.63 4.42 11.19
CA GLY A 54 -16.69 3.83 12.53
C GLY A 54 -15.37 3.35 13.11
N THR A 55 -14.31 4.16 13.02
CA THR A 55 -13.09 3.95 13.81
C THR A 55 -12.73 5.25 14.52
N THR A 56 -12.94 5.27 15.82
CA THR A 56 -12.21 6.08 16.80
C THR A 56 -10.74 6.20 16.39
N ASP A 57 -10.24 7.43 16.25
CA ASP A 57 -8.83 7.78 16.09
C ASP A 57 -8.03 6.93 15.08
N LYS A 58 -8.37 6.99 13.78
CA LYS A 58 -7.37 6.68 12.75
C LYS A 58 -6.42 7.87 12.67
N GLU A 59 -5.34 7.85 13.45
CA GLU A 59 -4.14 8.60 13.12
C GLU A 59 -3.84 8.34 11.64
N THR A 60 -3.82 9.40 10.83
CA THR A 60 -3.48 9.28 9.41
C THR A 60 -2.11 8.62 9.33
N ILE A 61 -1.99 7.52 8.57
CA ILE A 61 -0.71 6.84 8.39
C ILE A 61 0.32 7.83 7.85
N LYS A 62 1.50 7.87 8.47
CA LYS A 62 2.59 8.79 8.12
C LYS A 62 3.85 8.00 7.81
N PHE A 63 4.54 8.42 6.76
CA PHE A 63 5.81 7.87 6.33
C PHE A 63 6.89 8.93 6.57
N THR A 64 7.85 8.60 7.43
CA THR A 64 9.00 9.46 7.72
C THR A 64 10.24 8.77 7.20
N GLU A 65 10.95 9.41 6.26
CA GLU A 65 12.20 8.86 5.73
C GLU A 65 13.21 8.63 6.87
N ARG A 66 13.92 7.52 6.81
CA ARG A 66 14.94 7.19 7.80
C ARG A 66 16.27 7.83 7.44
N GLU A 67 16.94 8.33 8.47
CA GLU A 67 18.30 8.83 8.33
C GLU A 67 19.28 7.70 7.98
N GLU A 68 20.45 8.09 7.49
CA GLU A 68 21.45 7.17 6.92
C GLU A 68 21.86 6.04 7.87
N ALA A 69 21.94 6.31 9.18
CA ALA A 69 22.29 5.33 10.19
C ALA A 69 21.19 4.29 10.49
N GLU A 70 19.94 4.55 10.08
CA GLU A 70 18.77 3.70 10.40
C GLU A 70 18.02 3.23 9.14
N ASN A 71 18.57 3.48 7.94
CA ASN A 71 17.90 3.23 6.65
C ASN A 71 17.89 1.77 6.20
N CYS A 72 18.34 0.83 7.04
CA CYS A 72 18.42 -0.62 6.80
C CYS A 72 19.29 -1.06 5.62
N LEU A 73 19.96 -0.14 4.93
CA LEU A 73 20.72 -0.45 3.73
C LEU A 73 21.91 -1.34 4.06
N ALA A 74 22.57 -1.11 5.19
CA ALA A 74 23.71 -1.90 5.65
C ALA A 74 23.31 -3.36 5.86
N GLU A 75 22.25 -3.62 6.63
CA GLU A 75 21.78 -4.97 6.96
C GLU A 75 21.21 -5.69 5.74
N ILE A 76 20.49 -4.97 4.86
CA ILE A 76 20.02 -5.52 3.59
C ILE A 76 21.22 -5.96 2.72
N ASN A 77 22.25 -5.12 2.61
CA ASN A 77 23.42 -5.40 1.80
C ASN A 77 24.33 -6.47 2.40
N GLU A 78 24.46 -6.53 3.72
CA GLU A 78 25.18 -7.62 4.40
C GLU A 78 24.58 -8.98 4.03
N PHE A 79 23.24 -9.09 4.05
CA PHE A 79 22.59 -10.32 3.61
C PHE A 79 22.77 -10.58 2.12
N ARG A 80 22.56 -9.58 1.25
CA ARG A 80 22.65 -9.76 -0.21
C ARG A 80 24.05 -10.17 -0.68
N THR A 81 25.08 -9.57 -0.09
CA THR A 81 26.47 -9.72 -0.53
C THR A 81 27.20 -10.88 0.15
N GLN A 82 26.55 -11.61 1.06
CA GLN A 82 27.14 -12.80 1.66
C GLN A 82 27.56 -13.81 0.59
N GLU A 83 28.62 -14.59 0.87
CA GLU A 83 29.26 -15.49 -0.10
C GLU A 83 28.28 -16.46 -0.76
N SER A 84 27.27 -16.95 -0.02
CA SER A 84 26.26 -17.87 -0.53
C SER A 84 25.25 -17.26 -1.50
N LEU A 85 25.11 -15.94 -1.55
CA LEU A 85 24.21 -15.25 -2.49
C LEU A 85 24.98 -14.50 -3.58
N GLY A 86 26.10 -13.87 -3.24
CA GLY A 86 26.94 -13.14 -4.20
C GLY A 86 26.19 -12.04 -4.98
N LEU A 87 25.07 -11.54 -4.44
CA LEU A 87 24.25 -10.53 -5.12
C LEU A 87 24.90 -9.16 -5.02
N LYS A 88 24.63 -8.31 -6.01
CA LYS A 88 25.04 -6.91 -5.95
C LYS A 88 24.32 -6.18 -4.80
N PRO A 89 25.02 -5.33 -4.05
CA PRO A 89 24.39 -4.50 -3.04
C PRO A 89 23.43 -3.51 -3.69
N PHE A 90 22.38 -3.13 -2.98
CA PHE A 90 21.61 -1.95 -3.28
C PHE A 90 22.39 -0.69 -2.91
N VAL A 91 22.05 0.43 -3.52
CA VAL A 91 22.68 1.73 -3.23
C VAL A 91 21.67 2.67 -2.58
N ALA A 92 22.15 3.64 -1.79
CA ALA A 92 21.27 4.68 -1.26
C ALA A 92 20.75 5.57 -2.41
N ARG A 93 19.53 6.09 -2.30
CA ARG A 93 19.05 7.12 -3.22
C ARG A 93 19.80 8.43 -2.97
N ASP A 94 20.24 9.10 -4.04
CA ASP A 94 20.88 10.41 -3.95
C ASP A 94 19.90 11.47 -3.44
N LYS A 95 20.19 12.09 -2.29
CA LYS A 95 19.37 13.18 -1.71
C LYS A 95 19.34 14.45 -2.58
N THR A 96 20.29 14.61 -3.50
CA THR A 96 20.46 15.79 -4.37
C THR A 96 19.70 15.71 -5.69
N SER A 97 19.11 14.56 -6.03
CA SER A 97 18.24 14.48 -7.20
C SER A 97 16.88 15.08 -6.86
N VAL A 98 16.70 16.36 -7.23
CA VAL A 98 15.41 17.06 -7.26
C VAL A 98 14.47 16.47 -8.34
N ASP A 99 14.76 15.28 -8.88
CA ASP A 99 13.71 14.39 -9.37
C ASP A 99 13.01 13.77 -8.15
N SER A 100 12.24 14.66 -7.53
CA SER A 100 11.09 14.37 -6.69
C SER A 100 10.43 13.10 -7.22
N LEU A 101 10.23 12.12 -6.35
CA LEU A 101 9.11 11.20 -6.46
C LEU A 101 7.92 12.06 -6.89
N LYS A 102 7.51 12.05 -8.17
CA LYS A 102 6.28 12.74 -8.52
C LYS A 102 5.22 12.01 -7.68
N PRO A 103 4.46 12.71 -6.84
CA PRO A 103 3.47 12.07 -5.97
C PRO A 103 2.50 11.16 -6.76
N VAL A 104 2.35 11.43 -8.06
CA VAL A 104 1.55 10.70 -9.04
C VAL A 104 2.06 9.29 -9.34
N ASP A 105 3.37 9.05 -9.37
CA ASP A 105 3.93 7.76 -9.82
C ASP A 105 3.87 6.69 -8.71
N TYR A 106 3.93 7.13 -7.46
CA TYR A 106 3.78 6.29 -6.26
C TYR A 106 2.35 6.28 -5.74
N GLU A 107 1.42 7.04 -6.34
CA GLU A 107 0.05 7.18 -5.84
C GLU A 107 -0.64 5.83 -5.69
N ALA A 108 -0.39 4.90 -6.61
CA ALA A 108 -0.92 3.54 -6.55
C ALA A 108 -0.34 2.72 -5.37
N LEU A 109 0.96 2.82 -5.12
CA LEU A 109 1.62 2.17 -3.97
C LEU A 109 1.15 2.84 -2.66
N ALA A 110 1.19 4.16 -2.59
CA ALA A 110 0.81 4.96 -1.42
C ALA A 110 -0.66 4.75 -1.02
N LYS A 111 -1.59 4.67 -1.99
CA LYS A 111 -3.01 4.37 -1.69
C LYS A 111 -3.21 2.98 -1.09
N GLY A 112 -2.37 2.01 -1.45
CA GLY A 112 -2.48 0.65 -0.96
C GLY A 112 -1.70 0.37 0.33
N LEU A 113 -0.73 1.21 0.68
CA LEU A 113 0.04 1.11 1.92
C LEU A 113 -0.79 1.65 3.10
N THR A 114 -1.77 0.87 3.53
CA THR A 114 -2.58 1.16 4.72
C THR A 114 -2.11 0.34 5.92
N CYS A 115 -2.41 0.78 7.16
CA CYS A 115 -2.08 0.01 8.37
C CYS A 115 -2.63 -1.42 8.32
N GLU A 116 -3.86 -1.58 7.82
CA GLU A 116 -4.50 -2.89 7.66
C GLU A 116 -3.76 -3.76 6.65
N ALA A 117 -3.34 -3.19 5.52
CA ALA A 117 -2.65 -3.96 4.48
C ALA A 117 -1.21 -4.33 4.88
N LEU A 118 -0.51 -3.44 5.58
CA LEU A 118 0.82 -3.70 6.14
C LEU A 118 0.75 -4.83 7.18
N LYS A 119 -0.19 -4.73 8.12
CA LYS A 119 -0.43 -5.74 9.16
C LYS A 119 -0.87 -7.09 8.58
N ALA A 120 -1.77 -7.07 7.60
CA ALA A 120 -2.26 -8.29 6.96
C ALA A 120 -1.22 -8.92 6.01
N GLY A 121 -0.12 -8.22 5.70
CA GLY A 121 0.88 -8.73 4.79
C GLY A 121 0.37 -8.84 3.36
N ASN A 122 -0.48 -7.92 2.90
CA ASN A 122 -1.04 -7.91 1.55
C ASN A 122 -1.05 -6.52 0.87
N ALA A 123 -0.22 -5.59 1.36
CA ALA A 123 -0.04 -4.28 0.73
C ALA A 123 0.53 -4.44 -0.70
N PRO A 124 0.18 -3.54 -1.63
CA PRO A 124 0.76 -3.57 -2.97
C PRO A 124 2.27 -3.43 -2.93
N ILE A 125 2.94 -4.24 -3.74
CA ILE A 125 4.40 -4.39 -3.70
C ILE A 125 5.13 -3.76 -4.88
N MET A 126 4.41 -3.41 -5.95
CA MET A 126 5.00 -2.98 -7.22
C MET A 126 4.16 -1.89 -7.87
N SER A 127 4.83 -0.95 -8.53
CA SER A 127 4.24 0.03 -9.45
C SER A 127 5.01 -0.04 -10.76
N ASP A 128 4.35 -0.56 -11.80
CA ASP A 128 4.89 -0.58 -13.16
C ASP A 128 5.15 0.85 -13.67
N THR A 129 4.28 1.80 -13.29
CA THR A 129 4.39 3.21 -13.69
C THR A 129 5.63 3.88 -13.09
N ALA A 130 5.98 3.56 -11.85
CA ALA A 130 7.15 4.13 -11.18
C ALA A 130 8.45 3.32 -11.37
N ASP A 131 8.37 2.16 -12.04
CA ASP A 131 9.42 1.12 -12.05
C ASP A 131 9.97 0.90 -10.63
N ALA A 132 9.07 0.71 -9.66
CA ALA A 132 9.43 0.63 -8.26
C ALA A 132 8.73 -0.54 -7.57
N SER A 133 9.42 -1.13 -6.59
CA SER A 133 8.84 -2.11 -5.68
C SER A 133 9.01 -1.69 -4.22
N VAL A 134 8.29 -2.33 -3.32
CA VAL A 134 8.42 -2.08 -1.88
C VAL A 134 8.65 -3.37 -1.10
N MET A 135 9.54 -3.29 -0.11
CA MET A 135 9.61 -4.24 0.99
C MET A 135 9.00 -3.60 2.22
N TYR A 136 8.23 -4.34 3.00
CA TYR A 136 7.59 -3.76 4.18
C TYR A 136 7.49 -4.71 5.36
N TYR A 137 7.37 -4.16 6.55
CA TYR A 137 7.21 -4.89 7.79
C TYR A 137 6.28 -4.12 8.73
N SER A 138 5.50 -4.86 9.53
CA SER A 138 4.60 -4.35 10.57
C SER A 138 4.77 -5.21 11.82
N GLY A 139 4.96 -4.60 12.98
CA GLY A 139 5.16 -5.32 14.23
C GLY A 139 5.14 -4.42 15.46
N THR A 140 5.47 -4.99 16.62
CA THR A 140 5.56 -4.24 17.90
C THR A 140 6.67 -3.18 17.87
N SER A 141 7.73 -3.48 17.14
CA SER A 141 8.86 -2.63 16.83
C SER A 141 9.19 -2.85 15.35
N ALA A 142 9.78 -1.84 14.72
CA ALA A 142 10.12 -1.89 13.30
C ALA A 142 11.61 -1.60 13.08
N THR A 143 12.49 -2.27 13.82
CA THR A 143 13.94 -2.15 13.59
C THR A 143 14.35 -2.82 12.29
N CYS A 144 15.50 -2.44 11.73
CA CYS A 144 16.02 -3.07 10.50
C CYS A 144 16.26 -4.57 10.69
N PHE A 145 16.77 -4.96 11.87
CA PHE A 145 16.99 -6.36 12.23
C PHE A 145 15.68 -7.18 12.23
N GLU A 146 14.62 -6.66 12.85
CA GLU A 146 13.31 -7.33 12.90
C GLU A 146 12.68 -7.45 11.51
N ALA A 147 12.70 -6.35 10.74
CA ALA A 147 12.18 -6.34 9.39
C ALA A 147 12.93 -7.35 8.51
N LEU A 148 14.26 -7.34 8.55
CA LEU A 148 15.10 -8.24 7.76
C LEU A 148 14.88 -9.71 8.14
N ASN A 149 14.75 -10.04 9.43
CA ASN A 149 14.44 -11.39 9.85
C ASN A 149 13.05 -11.83 9.36
N ALA A 150 12.04 -10.97 9.48
CA ALA A 150 10.71 -11.26 8.97
C ALA A 150 10.69 -11.46 7.45
N TRP A 151 11.48 -10.69 6.69
CA TRP A 151 11.61 -10.85 5.25
C TRP A 151 12.30 -12.15 4.87
N LYS A 152 13.39 -12.52 5.58
CA LYS A 152 14.09 -13.79 5.35
C LYS A 152 13.15 -14.98 5.46
N GLU A 153 12.26 -14.99 6.47
CA GLU A 153 11.29 -16.08 6.69
C GLU A 153 10.36 -16.36 5.49
N GLY A 154 10.24 -15.43 4.54
CA GLY A 154 9.54 -15.66 3.28
C GLY A 154 10.10 -16.80 2.43
N TYR A 155 11.37 -17.21 2.65
CA TYR A 155 11.97 -18.38 1.98
C TYR A 155 11.11 -19.64 2.16
N LYS A 156 10.39 -19.77 3.28
CA LYS A 156 9.54 -20.92 3.59
C LYS A 156 8.41 -21.12 2.56
N LYS A 157 8.04 -20.07 1.83
CA LYS A 157 7.06 -20.15 0.73
C LYS A 157 7.65 -20.81 -0.51
N PHE A 158 8.97 -20.76 -0.68
CA PHE A 158 9.68 -21.26 -1.86
C PHE A 158 10.42 -22.58 -1.58
N SER A 159 10.23 -23.21 -0.42
CA SER A 159 10.96 -24.44 -0.03
C SER A 159 10.73 -25.65 -0.95
N ASN A 160 9.64 -25.63 -1.72
CA ASN A 160 9.28 -26.70 -2.66
C ASN A 160 9.68 -26.41 -4.11
N VAL A 161 10.39 -25.31 -4.38
CA VAL A 161 10.85 -24.96 -5.72
C VAL A 161 12.35 -24.75 -5.73
N THR A 162 13.02 -25.15 -6.82
CA THR A 162 14.47 -24.95 -6.99
C THR A 162 14.79 -23.51 -7.41
N ILE A 163 13.92 -22.92 -8.22
CA ILE A 163 14.02 -21.52 -8.68
C ILE A 163 12.63 -20.92 -8.54
N PRO A 164 12.47 -19.74 -7.92
CA PRO A 164 11.19 -19.05 -7.86
C PRO A 164 10.62 -18.83 -9.28
N PRO A 165 9.32 -19.05 -9.51
CA PRO A 165 8.73 -18.87 -10.83
C PRO A 165 8.76 -17.40 -11.25
N LYS A 166 8.31 -17.12 -12.47
CA LYS A 166 8.14 -15.73 -12.92
C LYS A 166 7.17 -14.99 -12.01
N TYR A 167 7.48 -13.74 -11.70
CA TYR A 167 6.57 -12.93 -10.90
C TYR A 167 5.32 -12.57 -11.71
N THR A 168 4.15 -12.98 -11.21
CA THR A 168 2.85 -12.52 -11.71
C THR A 168 1.94 -12.22 -10.52
N SER A 169 0.99 -11.29 -10.68
CA SER A 169 0.02 -10.97 -9.63
C SER A 169 -0.96 -12.12 -9.33
N THR A 170 -1.00 -13.14 -10.18
CA THR A 170 -1.89 -14.32 -10.05
C THR A 170 -1.18 -15.53 -9.44
N GLU A 171 0.14 -15.54 -9.40
CA GLU A 171 0.93 -16.66 -8.87
C GLU A 171 0.77 -16.75 -7.34
N GLU A 172 0.36 -17.94 -6.86
CA GLU A 172 0.01 -18.17 -5.45
C GLU A 172 1.22 -17.93 -4.52
N LEU A 173 2.42 -18.27 -4.97
CA LEU A 173 3.64 -18.08 -4.19
C LEU A 173 3.90 -16.61 -3.84
N TYR A 174 3.43 -15.66 -4.64
CA TYR A 174 3.67 -14.23 -4.47
C TYR A 174 2.51 -13.45 -3.83
N LYS A 175 1.47 -14.14 -3.33
CA LYS A 175 0.28 -13.44 -2.77
C LYS A 175 0.48 -12.79 -1.41
N THR A 176 1.58 -13.08 -0.72
CA THR A 176 1.86 -12.55 0.60
C THR A 176 3.09 -11.66 0.60
N GLY A 177 3.06 -10.58 1.36
CA GLY A 177 4.17 -9.67 1.62
C GLY A 177 5.44 -10.39 2.02
N ALA A 178 5.36 -11.41 2.89
CA ALA A 178 6.52 -12.20 3.29
C ALA A 178 7.28 -12.80 2.08
N ALA A 179 6.55 -13.37 1.12
CA ALA A 179 7.15 -13.98 -0.06
C ALA A 179 7.79 -12.94 -0.98
N THR A 180 7.11 -11.82 -1.18
CA THR A 180 7.54 -10.76 -2.10
C THR A 180 8.64 -9.89 -1.52
N ASN A 181 8.66 -9.70 -0.20
CA ASN A 181 9.76 -9.10 0.54
C ASN A 181 11.01 -9.97 0.44
N PHE A 182 10.89 -11.28 0.67
CA PHE A 182 12.00 -12.22 0.49
C PHE A 182 12.54 -12.15 -0.93
N ILE A 183 11.66 -12.19 -1.93
CA ILE A 183 12.06 -12.19 -3.34
C ILE A 183 12.70 -10.86 -3.74
N SER A 184 12.20 -9.73 -3.24
CA SER A 184 12.89 -8.45 -3.39
C SER A 184 14.31 -8.49 -2.83
N LEU A 185 14.49 -9.14 -1.68
CA LEU A 185 15.76 -9.26 -0.99
C LEU A 185 16.77 -10.15 -1.74
N VAL A 186 16.33 -11.22 -2.40
CA VAL A 186 17.20 -12.17 -3.12
C VAL A 186 17.20 -12.01 -4.64
N SER A 187 16.49 -11.03 -5.18
CA SER A 187 16.46 -10.79 -6.63
C SER A 187 17.80 -10.25 -7.15
N GLU A 188 18.14 -10.65 -8.38
CA GLU A 188 19.36 -10.25 -9.10
C GLU A 188 19.38 -8.76 -9.52
N GLY A 189 18.26 -8.05 -9.35
CA GLY A 189 18.02 -6.67 -9.77
C GLY A 189 19.26 -5.78 -9.84
N THR A 190 19.35 -5.00 -10.93
CA THR A 190 20.55 -4.21 -11.23
C THR A 190 20.36 -2.75 -10.83
N ASP A 191 21.34 -2.20 -10.13
CA ASP A 191 21.44 -0.76 -9.79
C ASP A 191 20.24 -0.20 -9.01
N THR A 192 19.53 -1.08 -8.29
CA THR A 192 18.41 -0.70 -7.42
C THR A 192 18.88 0.22 -6.30
N LYS A 193 18.28 1.41 -6.26
CA LYS A 193 18.39 2.36 -5.17
C LYS A 193 17.30 2.10 -4.13
N THR A 194 17.66 2.24 -2.86
CA THR A 194 16.75 1.98 -1.74
C THR A 194 16.57 3.23 -0.88
N THR A 195 15.32 3.50 -0.48
CA THR A 195 14.97 4.47 0.55
C THR A 195 13.98 3.85 1.51
N CYS A 196 14.27 3.89 2.81
CA CYS A 196 13.40 3.30 3.84
C CYS A 196 12.73 4.37 4.70
N TYR A 197 11.52 4.06 5.14
CA TYR A 197 10.63 4.94 5.87
C TYR A 197 10.13 4.24 7.13
N THR A 198 10.08 4.98 8.24
CA THR A 198 9.30 4.61 9.42
C THR A 198 7.83 4.94 9.16
N VAL A 199 6.96 3.98 9.43
CA VAL A 199 5.52 4.13 9.35
C VAL A 199 4.95 4.32 10.75
N SER A 200 4.21 5.41 10.93
CA SER A 200 3.50 5.77 12.17
C SER A 200 2.03 6.06 11.89
N GLY A 201 1.20 6.20 12.92
CA GLY A 201 -0.26 6.31 12.78
C GLY A 201 -0.98 4.96 12.74
N CYS A 202 -0.25 3.87 12.92
CA CYS A 202 -0.78 2.52 13.04
C CYS A 202 -0.60 2.03 14.49
N THR A 203 -1.44 1.09 14.93
CA THR A 203 -1.27 0.44 16.26
C THR A 203 0.06 -0.32 16.38
N GLU A 204 0.54 -0.85 15.26
CA GLU A 204 1.87 -1.48 15.13
C GLU A 204 2.84 -0.48 14.48
N GLN A 205 4.12 -0.57 14.84
CA GLN A 205 5.15 0.16 14.12
C GLN A 205 5.37 -0.50 12.76
N GLY A 206 5.57 0.31 11.72
CA GLY A 206 5.87 -0.21 10.39
C GLY A 206 7.18 0.33 9.82
N LEU A 207 7.67 -0.40 8.83
CA LEU A 207 8.83 -0.04 8.03
C LEU A 207 8.51 -0.33 6.57
N VAL A 208 8.81 0.61 5.69
CA VAL A 208 8.64 0.44 4.24
C VAL A 208 9.93 0.89 3.56
N CYS A 209 10.53 0.02 2.74
CA CYS A 209 11.65 0.33 1.88
C CYS A 209 11.20 0.33 0.43
N VAL A 210 11.34 1.46 -0.25
CA VAL A 210 11.11 1.61 -1.68
C VAL A 210 12.39 1.25 -2.42
N LEU A 211 12.25 0.41 -3.44
CA LEU A 211 13.32 -0.08 -4.32
C LEU A 211 13.08 0.47 -5.73
N GLN A 212 14.05 1.20 -6.28
CA GLN A 212 13.95 1.79 -7.62
C GLN A 212 15.30 1.77 -8.37
N PRO A 213 15.40 1.18 -9.58
CA PRO A 213 14.36 0.40 -10.25
C PRO A 213 13.91 -0.80 -9.40
N ALA A 214 12.70 -1.30 -9.65
CA ALA A 214 12.15 -2.46 -8.94
C ALA A 214 13.14 -3.62 -8.96
N ALA A 215 13.33 -4.30 -7.82
CA ALA A 215 14.32 -5.36 -7.72
C ALA A 215 13.99 -6.56 -8.63
N PHE A 216 12.72 -6.76 -8.98
CA PHE A 216 12.24 -7.70 -9.98
C PHE A 216 11.04 -7.11 -10.71
N LYS A 217 10.70 -7.68 -11.87
CA LYS A 217 9.64 -7.18 -12.75
C LYS A 217 8.58 -8.24 -13.03
N LYS A 218 7.40 -7.78 -13.43
CA LYS A 218 6.29 -8.63 -13.87
C LYS A 218 6.68 -9.46 -15.09
N GLU A 219 6.28 -10.72 -15.11
CA GLU A 219 6.56 -11.72 -16.15
C GLU A 219 8.05 -12.12 -16.31
N GLU A 220 8.92 -11.63 -15.43
CA GLU A 220 10.35 -11.95 -15.39
C GLU A 220 10.68 -12.91 -14.24
N LEU A 221 11.77 -13.67 -14.40
CA LEU A 221 12.33 -14.48 -13.32
C LEU A 221 13.07 -13.53 -12.36
N PRO A 222 12.75 -13.54 -11.06
CA PRO A 222 13.49 -12.72 -10.09
C PRO A 222 14.93 -13.23 -9.87
N ILE A 223 15.16 -14.51 -10.14
CA ILE A 223 16.45 -15.18 -10.00
C ILE A 223 16.63 -16.10 -11.21
N THR A 224 17.77 -16.03 -11.89
CA THR A 224 18.03 -16.78 -13.12
C THR A 224 18.85 -18.05 -12.89
N SER A 225 19.58 -18.15 -11.77
CA SER A 225 20.32 -19.34 -11.36
C SER A 225 20.10 -19.68 -9.88
N ALA A 226 19.98 -20.96 -9.55
CA ALA A 226 19.99 -21.40 -8.15
C ALA A 226 21.38 -21.17 -7.54
N PHE A 227 21.40 -20.58 -6.34
CA PHE A 227 22.60 -20.36 -5.53
C PHE A 227 22.92 -21.59 -4.67
#